data_AF-R7BV19-F1
#
_entry.id   AF-R7BV19-F1
#
_cell.length_a   1.000
_cell.length_b   1.000
_cell.length_c   1.000
_cell.angle_alpha   90.00
_cell.angle_beta   90.00
_cell.angle_gamma   90.00
#
_symmetry.space_group_name_H-M   'P 1'
#
loop_
_entity.id
_entity.type
_entity.pdbx_description
1 polymer ?
#
loop_
_entity_poly.entity_id
_entity_poly.type
_entity_poly.pdbx_seq_one_letter_code
_entity_poly.pdbx_strand_id
1 'polypeptide(L)'
;MTQNGKIDTEWLLLTLNDAAEELAHAINLIEEDPRKAEGVMEHEITALYAKLNYAVNSARVGPQAAEIMDHDDLVAWPASMPFKSQP
;
A
#
# COMPACT_ATOMS: atom_id res chain seq x y z
N MET A 1 16.79 -3.13 17.10
CA MET A 1 17.95 -2.57 16.38
C MET A 1 17.42 -1.86 15.15
N THR A 2 17.28 -0.55 15.21
CA THR A 2 16.71 0.29 14.14
C THR A 2 17.78 0.53 13.08
N GLN A 3 17.80 -0.28 12.02
CA GLN A 3 18.60 0.01 10.83
C GLN A 3 17.92 1.13 10.05
N ASN A 4 18.57 2.28 10.07
CA ASN A 4 18.19 3.53 9.42
C ASN A 4 18.50 3.44 7.91
N GLY A 5 17.81 2.55 7.19
CA GLY A 5 17.98 2.35 5.75
C GLY A 5 17.32 3.47 4.94
N LYS A 6 18.05 4.08 4.00
CA LYS A 6 17.49 5.02 3.02
C LYS A 6 16.31 4.37 2.29
N ILE A 7 15.30 5.15 1.92
CA ILE A 7 14.19 4.66 1.08
C ILE A 7 14.75 4.16 -0.25
N ASP A 8 14.35 2.96 -0.66
CA ASP A 8 14.53 2.44 -2.00
C ASP A 8 13.49 3.10 -2.93
N THR A 9 13.96 4.03 -3.75
CA THR A 9 13.09 4.85 -4.59
C THR A 9 12.52 4.09 -5.78
N GLU A 10 13.25 3.11 -6.32
CA GLU A 10 12.77 2.30 -7.45
C GLU A 10 11.68 1.35 -6.97
N TRP A 11 11.90 0.72 -5.82
CA TRP A 11 10.93 -0.15 -5.19
C TRP A 11 9.66 0.59 -4.74
N LEU A 12 9.83 1.76 -4.13
CA LEU A 12 8.69 2.59 -3.75
C LEU A 12 7.89 3.02 -4.99
N LEU A 13 8.55 3.40 -6.08
CA LEU A 13 7.85 3.72 -7.33
C LEU A 13 7.07 2.52 -7.88
N LEU A 14 7.68 1.33 -7.89
CA LEU A 14 7.03 0.11 -8.37
C LEU A 14 5.75 -0.20 -7.58
N THR A 15 5.84 -0.19 -6.25
CA THR A 15 4.70 -0.50 -5.37
C THR A 15 3.62 0.58 -5.38
N LEU A 16 3.98 1.86 -5.57
CA LEU A 16 3.02 2.93 -5.76
C LEU A 16 2.30 2.84 -7.11
N ASN A 17 2.97 2.38 -8.17
CA ASN A 17 2.30 2.12 -9.46
C ASN A 17 1.28 0.99 -9.33
N ASP A 18 1.59 -0.08 -8.59
CA ASP A 18 0.63 -1.16 -8.31
C ASP A 18 -0.60 -0.64 -7.53
N ALA A 19 -0.40 0.23 -6.54
CA ALA A 19 -1.51 0.90 -5.85
C ALA A 19 -2.30 1.85 -6.77
N ALA A 20 -1.63 2.54 -7.69
CA ALA A 20 -2.29 3.43 -8.65
C ALA A 20 -3.15 2.65 -9.66
N GLU A 21 -2.70 1.47 -10.10
CA GLU A 21 -3.49 0.57 -10.96
C GLU A 21 -4.77 0.10 -10.26
N GLU A 22 -4.68 -0.28 -8.97
CA GLU A 22 -5.84 -0.66 -8.16
C GLU A 22 -6.83 0.51 -8.00
N LEU A 23 -6.33 1.72 -7.73
CA LEU A 23 -7.17 2.91 -7.62
C LEU A 23 -7.86 3.24 -8.96
N ALA A 24 -7.13 3.16 -10.07
CA ALA A 24 -7.71 3.38 -11.40
C ALA A 24 -8.80 2.35 -11.70
N HIS A 25 -8.60 1.09 -11.29
CA HIS A 25 -9.62 0.05 -11.41
C HIS A 25 -10.88 0.38 -10.60
N ALA A 26 -10.73 0.75 -9.32
CA ALA A 26 -11.84 1.13 -8.44
C ALA A 26 -12.66 2.30 -9.02
N ILE A 27 -11.98 3.32 -9.56
CA ILE A 27 -12.62 4.47 -10.22
C ILE A 27 -13.43 4.01 -11.43
N ASN A 28 -12.82 3.22 -12.32
CA ASN A 28 -13.48 2.72 -13.52
C ASN A 28 -14.76 1.93 -13.18
N LEU A 29 -14.74 1.11 -12.13
CA LEU A 29 -15.94 0.36 -11.71
C LEU A 29 -17.10 1.28 -11.33
N ILE A 30 -16.83 2.36 -10.58
CA ILE A 30 -17.85 3.34 -10.18
C ILE A 30 -18.34 4.15 -11.39
N GLU A 31 -17.43 4.53 -12.30
CA GLU A 31 -17.79 5.25 -13.52
C GLU A 31 -18.66 4.41 -14.46
N GLU A 32 -18.39 3.11 -14.57
CA GLU A 32 -19.20 2.16 -15.33
C GLU A 32 -20.59 1.96 -14.72
N ASP A 33 -20.68 1.79 -13.41
CA ASP A 33 -21.93 1.62 -12.69
C ASP A 33 -21.82 2.11 -11.24
N PRO A 34 -22.41 3.27 -10.89
CA PRO A 34 -22.37 3.81 -9.53
C PRO A 34 -22.90 2.88 -8.44
N ARG A 35 -23.71 1.87 -8.79
CA ARG A 35 -24.21 0.88 -7.82
C ARG A 35 -23.12 -0.07 -7.33
N LYS A 36 -21.98 -0.16 -8.01
CA LYS A 36 -20.82 -0.96 -7.57
C LYS A 36 -20.08 -0.34 -6.39
N ALA A 37 -20.42 0.89 -5.97
CA ALA A 37 -19.70 1.62 -4.93
C ALA A 37 -19.56 0.87 -3.59
N GLU A 38 -20.56 0.08 -3.18
CA GLU A 38 -20.48 -0.73 -1.96
C GLU A 38 -19.45 -1.85 -2.09
N GLY A 39 -19.49 -2.61 -3.19
CA GLY A 39 -18.47 -3.62 -3.49
C GLY A 39 -17.06 -3.02 -3.61
N VAL A 40 -16.95 -1.84 -4.25
CA VAL A 40 -15.70 -1.07 -4.34
C VAL A 40 -15.13 -0.73 -2.97
N MET A 41 -15.99 -0.31 -2.05
CA MET A 41 -15.57 -0.02 -0.67
C MET A 41 -15.10 -1.28 0.07
N GLU A 42 -15.79 -2.40 -0.11
CA GLU A 42 -15.50 -3.65 0.59
C GLU A 42 -14.23 -4.35 0.07
N HIS A 43 -13.99 -4.31 -1.24
CA HIS A 43 -12.93 -5.09 -1.87
C HIS A 43 -11.77 -4.23 -2.39
N GLU A 44 -12.01 -3.36 -3.37
CA GLU A 44 -10.97 -2.62 -4.08
C GLU A 44 -10.31 -1.57 -3.17
N ILE A 45 -11.07 -0.89 -2.31
CA ILE A 45 -10.50 0.03 -1.32
C ILE A 45 -9.69 -0.73 -0.25
N THR A 46 -10.14 -1.92 0.17
CA THR A 46 -9.38 -2.79 1.09
C THR A 46 -8.06 -3.25 0.45
N ALA A 47 -8.10 -3.66 -0.82
CA ALA A 47 -6.92 -4.03 -1.58
C ALA A 47 -5.95 -2.85 -1.77
N LEU A 48 -6.49 -1.66 -2.06
CA LEU A 48 -5.70 -0.43 -2.15
C LEU A 48 -4.97 -0.12 -0.84
N TYR A 49 -5.65 -0.24 0.31
CA TYR A 49 -4.99 -0.08 1.60
C TYR A 49 -3.86 -1.10 1.81
N ALA A 50 -4.08 -2.37 1.47
CA ALA A 50 -3.05 -3.39 1.57
C ALA A 50 -1.83 -3.05 0.70
N LYS A 51 -2.03 -2.57 -0.54
CA LYS A 51 -0.95 -2.16 -1.46
C LYS A 51 -0.20 -0.92 -0.94
N LEU A 52 -0.92 0.07 -0.42
CA LEU A 52 -0.31 1.27 0.17
C LEU A 52 0.50 0.93 1.44
N ASN A 53 -0.05 0.07 2.30
CA ASN A 53 0.65 -0.42 3.48
C ASN A 53 1.91 -1.19 3.09
N TYR A 54 1.81 -2.07 2.09
CA TYR A 54 2.93 -2.81 1.53
C TYR A 54 4.04 -1.87 1.04
N ALA A 55 3.68 -0.83 0.28
CA ALA A 55 4.64 0.17 -0.19
C ALA A 55 5.37 0.85 0.99
N VAL A 56 4.64 1.26 2.03
CA VAL A 56 5.23 1.92 3.21
C VAL A 56 6.12 0.98 4.02
N ASN A 57 5.64 -0.23 4.31
CA ASN A 57 6.33 -1.18 5.18
C ASN A 57 7.58 -1.77 4.53
N SER A 58 7.58 -1.92 3.20
CA SER A 58 8.72 -2.45 2.45
C SER A 58 9.71 -1.39 1.95
N ALA A 59 9.36 -0.09 1.95
CA ALA A 59 10.13 0.99 1.32
C ALA A 59 11.62 1.07 1.70
N ARG A 60 12.01 0.62 2.90
CA ARG A 60 13.41 0.63 3.37
C ARG A 60 14.14 -0.68 3.18
N VAL A 61 13.39 -1.77 3.02
CA VAL A 61 13.92 -3.12 2.79
C VAL A 61 14.06 -3.38 1.28
N GLY A 62 13.21 -2.76 0.47
CA GLY A 62 13.20 -2.92 -0.98
C GLY A 62 12.60 -4.27 -1.40
N PRO A 63 12.98 -4.82 -2.56
CA PRO A 63 12.38 -6.04 -3.11
C PRO A 63 12.52 -7.28 -2.21
N GLN A 64 13.55 -7.31 -1.35
CA GLN A 64 13.79 -8.41 -0.41
C GLN A 64 12.72 -8.52 0.68
N ALA A 65 11.88 -7.48 0.86
CA ALA A 65 10.83 -7.46 1.87
C ALA A 65 9.88 -8.65 1.76
N ALA A 66 9.52 -9.05 0.55
CA ALA A 66 8.64 -10.19 0.29
C ALA A 66 9.22 -11.54 0.75
N GLU A 67 10.55 -11.63 0.88
CA GLU A 67 11.25 -12.86 1.27
C GLU A 67 11.52 -12.94 2.77
N ILE A 68 11.66 -11.78 3.43
CA ILE A 68 12.19 -11.70 4.80
C ILE A 68 11.18 -11.17 5.83
N MET A 69 10.06 -10.60 5.37
CA MET A 69 9.00 -10.07 6.22
C MET A 69 7.76 -10.96 6.13
N ASP A 70 6.99 -11.02 7.21
CA ASP A 70 5.70 -11.69 7.20
C ASP A 70 4.72 -10.93 6.27
N HIS A 71 3.86 -11.66 5.57
CA HIS A 71 2.88 -11.04 4.68
C HIS A 71 1.90 -10.14 5.46
N ASP A 72 1.48 -10.58 6.64
CA ASP A 72 0.55 -9.82 7.48
C ASP A 72 1.22 -8.51 7.92
N ASP A 73 2.51 -8.53 8.25
CA ASP A 73 3.28 -7.32 8.58
C ASP A 73 3.43 -6.37 7.40
N LEU A 74 3.52 -6.90 6.17
CA LEU A 74 3.63 -6.09 4.96
C LEU A 74 2.32 -5.35 4.66
N VAL A 75 1.18 -6.00 4.80
CA VAL A 75 -0.13 -5.40 4.47
C VAL A 75 -0.82 -4.72 5.67
N ALA A 76 -0.31 -4.92 6.89
CA ALA A 76 -0.82 -4.28 8.10
C ALA A 76 -0.63 -2.76 8.09
N TRP A 77 -1.48 -2.08 8.87
CA TRP A 77 -1.35 -0.65 9.07
C TRP A 77 0.04 -0.27 9.59
N PRO A 78 0.76 0.68 8.97
CA PRO A 78 2.12 1.03 9.37
C PRO A 78 2.20 1.47 10.84
N ALA A 79 3.15 0.89 11.58
CA ALA A 79 3.35 1.17 13.01
C ALA A 79 3.65 2.66 13.30
N SER A 80 4.30 3.35 12.36
CA SER A 80 4.52 4.79 12.40
C SER A 80 4.17 5.43 11.05
N MET A 81 3.01 6.06 10.96
CA MET A 81 2.66 6.92 9.83
C MET A 81 3.63 8.13 9.79
N PRO A 82 4.25 8.46 8.64
CA PRO A 82 5.12 9.63 8.51
C PRO A 82 4.40 10.98 8.72
N PHE A 83 3.06 10.97 8.80
CA PHE A 83 2.22 12.14 9.07
C PHE A 83 1.66 12.21 10.49
N LYS A 84 2.00 11.26 11.38
CA LYS A 84 1.77 11.49 12.81
C LYS A 84 2.83 12.49 13.29
N SER A 85 2.52 13.77 13.15
CA SER A 85 2.98 14.76 14.11
C SER A 85 2.76 14.17 15.49
N GLN A 86 3.81 14.07 16.31
CA GLN A 86 3.63 13.81 17.73
C GLN A 86 2.59 14.81 18.29
N PRO A 87 1.75 14.40 19.25
CA PRO A 87 0.82 15.31 19.90
C PRO A 87 1.53 16.55 20.47
#